data_AF-A0A3P7ZXA8-F1
#
_entry.id   AF-A0A3P7ZXA8-F1
#
_cell.length_a   1.000
_cell.length_b   1.000
_cell.length_c   1.000
_cell.angle_alpha   90.00
_cell.angle_beta   90.00
_cell.angle_gamma   90.00
#
_symmetry.space_group_name_H-M   'P 1'
#
loop_
_entity.id
_entity.type
_entity.pdbx_description
1 polymer ?
#
loop_
_entity_poly.entity_id
_entity_poly.type
_entity_poly.pdbx_seq_one_letter_code
_entity_poly.pdbx_strand_id
1 'polypeptide(L)'
;MFKRISYGKSNSVFFYLFIFQHLGDQLETLQSLAVGKHPLNKRLNSSSHPIIILGSECLQRKDAAAIHNAVRRISANLKETKKLDYQVFNVLHRYASQVAALDLGYSSNVEIIKQNKPKILFLLGADRNLITRQYLAPDSFIVYIGKLK
;
A
#
# COMPACT_ATOMS: atom_id res chain seq x y z
N MET A 1 -14.61 -16.44 -13.37
CA MET A 1 -14.94 -15.00 -13.46
C MET A 1 -14.28 -14.27 -12.28
N PHE A 2 -13.17 -13.57 -12.50
CA PHE A 2 -12.48 -12.79 -11.46
C PHE A 2 -13.31 -11.54 -11.15
N LYS A 3 -13.87 -11.43 -9.94
CA LYS A 3 -14.54 -10.21 -9.48
C LYS A 3 -13.57 -9.43 -8.61
N ARG A 4 -12.97 -8.38 -9.17
CA ARG A 4 -12.08 -7.47 -8.45
C ARG A 4 -12.90 -6.54 -7.58
N ILE A 5 -12.36 -6.25 -6.40
CA ILE A 5 -12.94 -5.35 -5.42
C ILE A 5 -11.84 -4.35 -5.10
N SER A 6 -12.13 -3.07 -5.33
CA SER A 6 -11.16 -1.99 -5.20
C SER A 6 -11.57 -1.07 -4.06
N TYR A 7 -10.56 -0.63 -3.30
CA TYR A 7 -10.65 0.34 -2.23
C TYR A 7 -9.56 1.39 -2.48
N GLY A 8 -9.92 2.65 -2.70
CA GLY A 8 -8.98 3.72 -3.08
C GLY A 8 -9.65 5.05 -3.43
N LYS A 9 -8.88 6.16 -3.39
CA LYS A 9 -9.36 7.56 -3.49
C LYS A 9 -10.34 7.82 -4.67
N SER A 10 -11.44 8.50 -4.35
CA SER A 10 -12.53 8.91 -5.25
C SER A 10 -12.14 9.89 -6.38
N ASN A 11 -11.06 10.68 -6.24
CA ASN A 11 -10.73 11.75 -7.20
C ASN A 11 -9.92 11.32 -8.45
N SER A 12 -9.99 10.05 -8.85
CA SER A 12 -9.30 9.57 -10.06
C SER A 12 -10.24 8.68 -10.85
N VAL A 13 -10.57 9.12 -12.07
CA VAL A 13 -11.32 8.32 -13.04
C VAL A 13 -10.43 7.13 -13.44
N PHE A 14 -10.65 5.98 -12.81
CA PHE A 14 -9.99 4.75 -13.21
C PHE A 14 -10.82 4.03 -14.27
N PHE A 15 -10.25 3.86 -15.45
CA PHE A 15 -10.80 2.99 -16.47
C PHE A 15 -10.39 1.55 -16.17
N TYR A 16 -11.37 0.69 -15.93
CA TYR A 16 -11.16 -0.74 -15.73
C TYR A 16 -11.62 -1.49 -16.98
N LEU A 17 -10.77 -2.37 -17.50
CA LEU A 17 -11.07 -3.23 -18.66
C LEU A 17 -12.07 -4.36 -18.34
N PHE A 18 -12.51 -4.46 -17.09
CA PHE A 18 -13.40 -5.51 -16.60
C PHE A 18 -14.39 -4.94 -15.58
N ILE A 19 -15.53 -5.61 -15.44
CA ILE A 19 -16.56 -5.26 -14.46
C ILE A 19 -16.01 -5.49 -13.05
N PHE A 20 -16.07 -4.46 -12.22
CA PHE A 20 -15.68 -4.51 -10.81
C PHE A 20 -16.78 -3.92 -9.94
N GLN A 21 -16.78 -4.30 -8.67
CA GLN A 21 -17.67 -3.70 -7.68
C GLN A 21 -16.87 -2.73 -6.82
N HIS A 22 -17.23 -1.45 -6.88
CA HIS A 22 -16.71 -0.43 -5.96
C HIS A 22 -17.45 -0.54 -4.62
N LEU A 23 -16.70 -0.54 -3.52
CA LEU A 23 -17.25 -0.64 -2.16
C LEU A 23 -17.12 0.66 -1.35
N GLY A 24 -16.56 1.69 -1.96
CA GLY A 24 -16.24 2.95 -1.29
C GLY A 24 -14.75 3.09 -1.00
N ASP A 25 -14.42 4.23 -0.39
CA ASP A 25 -13.08 4.74 -0.14
C ASP A 25 -12.80 4.99 1.37
N GLN A 26 -13.74 4.56 2.22
CA GLN A 26 -13.78 4.79 3.65
C GLN A 26 -13.32 3.59 4.49
N LEU A 27 -12.52 3.84 5.53
CA LEU A 27 -11.90 2.79 6.36
C LEU A 27 -12.95 1.92 7.05
N GLU A 28 -14.11 2.49 7.34
CA GLU A 28 -15.30 1.86 7.91
C GLU A 28 -15.76 0.66 7.08
N THR A 29 -15.64 0.72 5.75
CA THR A 29 -15.96 -0.42 4.88
C THR A 29 -15.02 -1.59 5.15
N LEU A 30 -13.72 -1.33 5.30
CA LEU A 30 -12.73 -2.36 5.64
C LEU A 30 -12.95 -2.91 7.05
N GLN A 31 -13.32 -2.05 8.00
CA GLN A 31 -13.66 -2.48 9.36
C GLN A 31 -14.91 -3.37 9.37
N SER A 32 -15.96 -3.01 8.64
CA SER A 32 -17.19 -3.78 8.49
C SER A 32 -16.93 -5.17 7.88
N LEU A 33 -16.05 -5.24 6.87
CA LEU A 33 -15.56 -6.49 6.31
C LEU A 33 -14.79 -7.33 7.34
N ALA A 34 -13.91 -6.69 8.12
CA ALA A 34 -13.08 -7.35 9.12
C ALA A 34 -13.88 -7.95 10.28
N VAL A 35 -15.05 -7.40 10.59
CA VAL A 35 -15.97 -7.93 11.61
C VAL A 35 -17.09 -8.82 11.03
N GLY A 36 -17.09 -9.07 9.72
CA GLY A 36 -18.05 -9.99 9.09
C GLY A 36 -19.44 -9.42 8.80
N LYS A 37 -19.67 -8.12 9.03
CA LYS A 37 -20.99 -7.49 8.87
C LYS A 37 -21.30 -7.10 7.42
N HIS A 38 -20.28 -6.99 6.58
CA HIS A 38 -20.46 -6.51 5.21
C HIS A 38 -21.02 -7.63 4.30
N PRO A 39 -21.97 -7.34 3.38
CA PRO A 39 -22.58 -8.34 2.49
C PRO A 39 -21.56 -9.13 1.65
N LEU A 40 -20.41 -8.52 1.37
CA LEU A 40 -19.33 -9.17 0.65
C LEU A 40 -18.79 -10.40 1.37
N ASN A 41 -18.80 -10.47 2.70
CA ASN A 41 -18.27 -11.61 3.44
C ASN A 41 -18.92 -12.92 2.99
N LYS A 42 -20.23 -12.91 2.70
CA LYS A 42 -20.95 -14.06 2.14
C LYS A 42 -20.34 -14.53 0.82
N ARG A 43 -20.03 -13.59 -0.08
CA ARG A 43 -19.41 -13.86 -1.38
C ARG A 43 -17.96 -14.30 -1.29
N LEU A 44 -17.18 -13.74 -0.37
CA LEU A 44 -15.80 -14.18 -0.14
C LEU A 44 -15.77 -15.60 0.43
N ASN A 45 -16.68 -15.91 1.36
CA ASN A 45 -16.81 -17.23 1.95
C ASN A 45 -17.29 -18.28 0.94
N SER A 46 -18.14 -17.90 -0.02
CA SER A 46 -18.61 -18.80 -1.09
C SER A 46 -17.62 -18.96 -2.25
N SER A 47 -16.57 -18.14 -2.32
CA SER A 47 -15.59 -18.19 -3.41
C SER A 47 -14.64 -19.36 -3.20
N SER A 48 -14.30 -20.15 -4.23
CA SER A 48 -13.39 -21.29 -4.06
C SER A 48 -11.98 -20.85 -3.69
N HIS A 49 -11.43 -19.86 -4.39
CA HIS A 49 -10.06 -19.36 -4.24
C HIS A 49 -10.03 -17.83 -4.06
N PRO A 50 -10.44 -17.28 -2.90
CA PRO A 50 -10.34 -15.84 -2.66
C PRO A 50 -8.87 -15.39 -2.58
N ILE A 51 -8.61 -14.23 -3.16
CA ILE A 51 -7.34 -13.49 -3.07
C ILE A 51 -7.66 -12.05 -2.70
N ILE A 52 -6.86 -11.48 -1.80
CA ILE A 52 -6.92 -10.08 -1.39
C ILE A 52 -5.61 -9.41 -1.83
N ILE A 53 -5.73 -8.33 -2.59
CA ILE A 53 -4.59 -7.55 -3.08
C ILE A 53 -4.72 -6.11 -2.57
N LEU A 54 -3.76 -5.65 -1.78
CA LEU A 54 -3.67 -4.27 -1.32
C LEU A 54 -2.63 -3.51 -2.16
N GLY A 55 -3.02 -2.38 -2.76
CA GLY A 55 -2.06 -1.52 -3.44
C GLY A 55 -1.13 -0.83 -2.44
N SER A 56 0.18 -0.81 -2.72
CA SER A 56 1.19 -0.23 -1.82
C SER A 56 0.98 1.26 -1.51
N GLU A 57 0.24 1.99 -2.35
CA GLU A 57 -0.11 3.39 -2.10
C GLU A 57 -1.01 3.58 -0.88
N CYS A 58 -1.85 2.58 -0.56
CA CYS A 58 -2.67 2.63 0.65
C CYS A 58 -1.80 2.66 1.92
N LEU A 59 -0.58 2.14 1.83
CA LEU A 59 0.39 2.11 2.94
C LEU A 59 1.17 3.43 3.10
N GLN A 60 0.95 4.42 2.24
CA GLN A 60 1.56 5.75 2.34
C GLN A 60 0.63 6.76 3.03
N ARG A 61 -0.61 6.37 3.35
CA ARG A 61 -1.57 7.23 4.04
C ARG A 61 -1.25 7.34 5.52
N LYS A 62 -1.75 8.38 6.19
CA LYS A 62 -1.61 8.56 7.64
C LYS A 62 -2.22 7.41 8.45
N ASP A 63 -3.30 6.82 7.94
CA ASP A 63 -4.03 5.69 8.52
C ASP A 63 -3.58 4.31 7.97
N ALA A 64 -2.41 4.24 7.34
CA ALA A 64 -1.87 3.03 6.71
C ALA A 64 -1.88 1.80 7.63
N ALA A 65 -1.50 1.97 8.90
CA ALA A 65 -1.49 0.88 9.89
C ALA A 65 -2.90 0.32 10.11
N ALA A 66 -3.92 1.18 10.21
CA ALA A 66 -5.29 0.76 10.40
C ALA A 66 -5.84 0.02 9.16
N ILE A 67 -5.53 0.53 7.95
CA ILE A 67 -5.88 -0.13 6.69
C ILE A 67 -5.25 -1.52 6.63
N HIS A 68 -3.94 -1.61 6.85
CA HIS A 68 -3.20 -2.86 6.78
C HIS A 68 -3.71 -3.88 7.80
N ASN A 69 -3.99 -3.45 9.03
CA ASN A 69 -4.55 -4.32 10.07
C ASN A 69 -5.95 -4.82 9.74
N ALA A 70 -6.83 -3.96 9.20
CA ALA A 70 -8.15 -4.35 8.76
C ALA A 70 -8.08 -5.40 7.64
N VAL A 71 -7.25 -5.17 6.62
CA VAL A 71 -7.07 -6.10 5.50
C VAL A 71 -6.44 -7.43 5.94
N ARG A 72 -5.44 -7.37 6.83
CA ARG A 72 -4.85 -8.57 7.44
C ARG A 72 -5.89 -9.38 8.20
N ARG A 73 -6.76 -8.73 8.97
CA ARG A 73 -7.84 -9.39 9.72
C ARG A 73 -8.87 -10.05 8.79
N ILE A 74 -9.27 -9.37 7.72
CA ILE A 74 -10.16 -9.96 6.70
C ILE A 74 -9.52 -11.24 6.12
N SER A 75 -8.23 -11.19 5.78
CA SER A 75 -7.51 -12.36 5.25
C SER A 75 -7.40 -13.49 6.27
N ALA A 76 -7.13 -13.17 7.54
CA ALA A 76 -7.04 -14.17 8.61
C ALA A 76 -8.39 -14.88 8.81
N ASN A 77 -9.48 -14.12 8.89
CA ASN A 77 -10.83 -14.67 9.00
C ASN A 77 -11.17 -15.61 7.82
N LEU A 78 -10.76 -15.26 6.59
CA LEU A 78 -10.98 -16.11 5.41
C LEU A 78 -10.17 -17.39 5.46
N LYS A 79 -8.89 -17.31 5.87
CA LYS A 79 -8.03 -18.49 6.04
C LYS A 79 -8.61 -19.44 7.08
N GLU A 80 -9.06 -18.90 8.22
CA GLU A 80 -9.65 -19.69 9.30
C GLU A 80 -10.99 -20.32 8.90
N THR A 81 -11.92 -19.51 8.38
CA THR A 81 -13.27 -19.97 7.98
C THR A 81 -13.21 -21.07 6.93
N LYS A 82 -12.29 -20.95 5.97
CA LYS A 82 -12.20 -21.85 4.81
C LYS A 82 -11.06 -22.86 4.91
N LYS A 83 -10.29 -22.87 6.01
CA LYS A 83 -9.10 -23.71 6.22
C LYS A 83 -8.14 -23.71 5.02
N LEU A 84 -7.82 -22.52 4.53
CA LEU A 84 -6.99 -22.34 3.33
C LEU A 84 -5.51 -22.53 3.65
N ASP A 85 -4.83 -23.30 2.82
CA ASP A 85 -3.41 -23.63 2.92
C ASP A 85 -2.49 -22.67 2.10
N TYR A 86 -3.07 -21.87 1.21
CA TYR A 86 -2.33 -20.91 0.38
C TYR A 86 -2.36 -19.47 0.92
N GLN A 87 -1.53 -18.57 0.36
CA GLN A 87 -1.51 -17.15 0.75
C GLN A 87 -2.65 -16.34 0.13
N VAL A 88 -3.53 -15.82 0.99
CA VAL A 88 -4.70 -15.04 0.58
C VAL A 88 -4.38 -13.55 0.46
N PHE A 89 -3.52 -13.02 1.35
CA PHE A 89 -3.18 -11.60 1.40
C PHE A 89 -1.89 -11.31 0.63
N ASN A 90 -1.98 -10.37 -0.31
CA ASN A 90 -0.88 -9.94 -1.16
C ASN A 90 -0.83 -8.40 -1.20
N VAL A 91 0.37 -7.85 -1.34
CA VAL A 91 0.57 -6.41 -1.56
C VAL A 91 1.11 -6.21 -2.98
N LEU A 92 0.44 -5.36 -3.75
CA LEU A 92 0.89 -4.98 -5.08
C LEU A 92 1.75 -3.73 -4.97
N HIS A 93 3.06 -3.90 -5.18
CA HIS A 93 4.03 -2.80 -5.17
C HIS A 93 4.04 -2.07 -6.52
N ARG A 94 3.99 -0.74 -6.47
CA ARG A 94 4.09 0.11 -7.67
C ARG A 94 5.53 0.27 -8.18
N TYR A 95 6.53 0.06 -7.32
CA TYR A 95 7.93 0.40 -7.60
C TYR A 95 8.87 -0.76 -7.28
N ALA A 96 9.59 -1.24 -8.29
CA ALA A 96 10.52 -2.35 -8.17
C ALA A 96 11.65 -2.05 -7.16
N SER A 97 12.20 -0.82 -7.17
CA SER A 97 13.24 -0.39 -6.23
C SER A 97 12.78 -0.40 -4.77
N GLN A 98 11.48 -0.25 -4.52
CA GLN A 98 10.94 -0.28 -3.16
C GLN A 98 10.95 -1.69 -2.58
N VAL A 99 10.73 -2.73 -3.40
CA VAL A 99 10.79 -4.12 -2.96
C VAL A 99 12.23 -4.47 -2.58
N ALA A 100 13.19 -4.20 -3.48
CA ALA A 100 14.61 -4.44 -3.21
C ALA A 100 15.14 -3.67 -1.99
N ALA A 101 14.70 -2.41 -1.80
CA ALA A 101 15.07 -1.63 -0.62
C ALA A 101 14.53 -2.26 0.68
N LEU A 102 13.29 -2.75 0.68
CA LEU A 102 12.72 -3.45 1.83
C LEU A 102 13.42 -4.78 2.11
N ASP A 103 13.80 -5.52 1.06
CA ASP A 103 14.55 -6.78 1.19
C ASP A 103 15.94 -6.55 1.83
N LEU A 104 16.57 -5.41 1.55
CA LEU A 104 17.84 -4.99 2.17
C LEU A 104 17.68 -4.36 3.56
N GLY A 105 16.45 -4.28 4.08
CA GLY A 105 16.15 -3.70 5.39
C GLY A 105 16.16 -2.17 5.43
N TYR A 106 16.14 -1.50 4.28
CA TYR A 106 16.05 -0.04 4.23
C TYR A 106 14.64 0.41 4.60
N SER A 107 14.56 1.47 5.40
CA SER A 107 13.28 2.08 5.78
C SER A 107 12.95 3.27 4.89
N SER A 108 11.68 3.41 4.50
CA SER A 108 11.21 4.48 3.63
C SER A 108 10.81 5.76 4.37
N ASN A 109 11.53 6.11 5.45
CA ASN A 109 11.13 7.20 6.35
C ASN A 109 11.78 8.53 5.96
N VAL A 110 11.05 9.30 5.14
CA VAL A 110 11.46 10.63 4.68
C VAL A 110 11.44 11.63 5.83
N GLU A 111 10.58 11.44 6.83
CA GLU A 111 10.45 12.31 7.99
C GLU A 111 11.71 12.31 8.85
N ILE A 112 12.39 11.17 9.00
CA ILE A 112 13.69 11.08 9.70
C ILE A 112 14.72 11.98 9.03
N ILE A 113 14.75 12.03 7.69
CA ILE A 113 15.67 12.90 6.94
C ILE A 113 15.35 14.37 7.21
N LYS A 114 14.06 14.74 7.24
CA LYS A 114 13.60 16.12 7.52
C LYS A 114 13.92 16.55 8.95
N GLN A 115 13.83 15.63 9.91
CA GLN A 115 14.14 15.89 11.32
C GLN A 115 15.64 16.02 11.55
N ASN A 116 16.42 15.08 11.01
CA ASN A 116 17.86 15.01 11.26
C ASN A 116 18.67 16.04 10.46
N LYS A 117 18.12 16.57 9.35
CA LYS A 117 18.77 17.56 8.47
C LYS A 117 20.24 17.22 8.18
N PRO A 118 20.51 16.10 7.49
CA PRO A 118 21.87 15.59 7.34
C PRO A 118 22.78 16.56 6.59
N LYS A 119 24.06 16.59 6.96
CA LYS A 119 25.09 17.35 6.24
C LYS A 119 25.39 16.81 4.85
N ILE A 120 25.24 15.50 4.64
CA ILE A 120 25.41 14.87 3.32
C ILE A 120 24.18 14.00 3.06
N LEU A 121 23.57 14.17 1.88
CA LEU A 121 22.41 13.37 1.44
C LEU A 121 22.70 12.74 0.07
N PHE A 122 22.66 11.42 0.00
CA PHE A 122 22.73 10.67 -1.26
C PHE A 122 21.32 10.42 -1.81
N LEU A 123 21.08 10.83 -3.06
CA LEU A 123 19.83 10.61 -3.80
C LEU A 123 20.09 9.64 -4.94
N LEU A 124 19.70 8.37 -4.76
CA LEU A 124 19.85 7.32 -5.77
C LEU A 124 18.63 7.31 -6.70
N GLY A 125 18.70 8.03 -7.82
CA GLY A 125 17.60 8.14 -8.81
C GLY A 125 16.27 8.62 -8.20
N ALA A 126 16.34 9.50 -7.21
CA ALA A 126 15.19 9.90 -6.40
C ALA A 126 14.46 11.13 -6.98
N ASP A 127 13.63 10.92 -8.01
CA ASP A 127 13.05 12.01 -8.81
C ASP A 127 11.62 12.43 -8.40
N ARG A 128 11.16 12.03 -7.21
CA ARG A 128 9.77 12.23 -6.79
C ARG A 128 9.51 13.44 -5.92
N ASN A 129 10.52 14.30 -5.76
CA ASN A 129 10.43 15.53 -4.96
C ASN A 129 9.92 15.31 -3.52
N LEU A 130 10.17 14.15 -2.92
CA LEU A 130 9.78 13.85 -1.53
C LEU A 130 10.62 14.61 -0.50
N ILE A 131 11.87 14.91 -0.86
CA ILE A 131 12.79 15.82 -0.17
C ILE A 131 13.13 16.94 -1.16
N THR A 132 13.07 18.17 -0.68
CA THR A 132 13.40 19.40 -1.40
C THR A 132 14.33 20.24 -0.51
N ARG A 133 15.11 21.17 -1.11
CA ARG A 133 16.15 21.95 -0.40
C ARG A 133 15.65 22.62 0.89
N GLN A 134 14.40 23.09 0.90
CA GLN A 134 13.77 23.73 2.06
C GLN A 134 13.71 22.86 3.33
N TYR A 135 13.77 21.53 3.19
CA TYR A 135 13.74 20.60 4.32
C TYR A 135 15.13 20.29 4.90
N LEU A 136 16.20 20.81 4.27
CA LEU A 136 17.58 20.51 4.61
C LEU A 136 18.26 21.75 5.20
N ALA A 137 19.42 21.56 5.81
CA ALA A 137 20.22 22.67 6.29
C ALA A 137 20.85 23.43 5.09
N PRO A 138 21.13 24.74 5.22
CA PRO A 138 21.76 25.52 4.16
C PRO A 138 23.13 24.97 3.73
N ASP A 139 23.85 24.31 4.62
CA ASP A 139 25.17 23.69 4.42
C ASP A 139 25.09 22.21 4.00
N SER A 140 23.90 21.63 3.85
CA SER A 140 23.76 20.24 3.38
C SER A 140 24.33 20.09 1.96
N PHE A 141 25.20 19.10 1.76
CA PHE A 141 25.73 18.68 0.47
C PHE A 141 24.89 17.54 -0.10
N ILE A 142 24.40 17.67 -1.33
CA ILE A 142 23.49 16.69 -1.95
C ILE A 142 24.25 16.01 -3.09
N VAL A 143 24.35 14.68 -3.02
CA VAL A 143 24.95 13.85 -4.08
C VAL A 143 23.83 13.10 -4.78
N TYR A 144 23.57 13.44 -6.04
CA TYR A 144 22.61 12.72 -6.86
C TYR A 144 23.33 11.68 -7.72
N ILE A 145 22.93 10.41 -7.61
CA ILE A 145 23.47 9.30 -8.39
C ILE A 145 22.29 8.71 -9.17
N GLY A 146 22.29 8.90 -10.47
CA GLY A 146 21.21 8.43 -11.31
C GLY A 146 21.56 8.52 -12.78
N LYS A 147 20.62 8.03 -13.59
CA LYS A 147 20.66 8.14 -15.04
C LYS A 147 19.55 9.10 -15.44
N LEU A 148 19.89 10.15 -16.17
CA LEU A 148 18.91 10.92 -16.92
C LEU A 148 18.26 9.99 -17.96
N LYS A 149 16.94 9.89 -17.94
CA LYS A 149 16.16 9.29 -19.03
C LYS A 149 15.64 10.40 -19.92
#